data_AF-A0AAN6VHK8-F1
#
_entry.id   AF-A0AAN6VHK8-F1
#
_cell.length_a   1.000
_cell.length_b   1.000
_cell.length_c   1.000
_cell.angle_alpha   90.00
_cell.angle_beta   90.00
_cell.angle_gamma   90.00
#
_symmetry.space_group_name_H-M   'P 1'
#
loop_
_entity.id
_entity.type
_entity.pdbx_description
1 polymer ?
#
loop_
_entity_poly.entity_id
_entity_poly.type
_entity_poly.pdbx_seq_one_letter_code
_entity_poly.pdbx_strand_id
1 'polypeptide(L)'
;MAVSPADLSRQCVQRAEQNAANSAELRANAQNILALIHDYRPKNTSSTYAPKQKEFQAFCRRKQYHDGDTVTQDKLLLFLVEEVANRPLKAKSPKVDSGVLQEKTRLAWRSVRGYTTAVTDLYRTQKALGMNTHPSPREDSVREYLRALQRRDTQRDKESYADKGRDTLLDGYSEEEFERICRELWARGGASASPEHHFRTLVDLLLGHYMLARGGDRCAAELSDLFTFEFTGEGPTRCMPL
;
A
#
# COMPACT_ATOMS: atom_id res chain seq x y z
N MET A 1 19.09 28.06 -54.80
CA MET A 1 17.72 28.57 -54.57
C MET A 1 17.63 28.96 -53.10
N ALA A 2 17.56 30.26 -52.78
CA ALA A 2 17.40 30.72 -51.41
C ALA A 2 15.91 30.61 -51.03
N VAL A 3 15.63 29.93 -49.91
CA VAL A 3 14.25 29.81 -49.38
C VAL A 3 13.78 31.20 -48.95
N SER A 4 12.60 31.61 -49.41
CA SER A 4 12.02 32.92 -49.10
C SER A 4 11.76 33.04 -47.58
N PRO A 5 12.03 34.21 -46.96
CA PRO A 5 11.72 34.45 -45.55
C PRO A 5 10.27 34.14 -45.16
N ALA A 6 9.33 34.31 -46.10
CA ALA A 6 7.93 33.99 -45.92
C ALA A 6 7.65 32.48 -45.80
N ASP A 7 8.41 31.64 -46.52
CA ASP A 7 8.29 30.18 -46.45
C ASP A 7 8.90 29.61 -45.17
N LEU A 8 9.99 30.22 -44.69
CA LEU A 8 10.57 29.90 -43.38
C LEU A 8 9.60 30.24 -42.24
N SER A 9 8.92 31.39 -42.33
CA SER A 9 7.91 31.78 -41.35
C SER A 9 6.71 30.83 -41.34
N ARG A 10 6.22 30.40 -42.52
CA ARG A 10 5.12 29.42 -42.64
C ARG A 10 5.51 28.04 -42.11
N GLN A 11 6.73 27.56 -42.41
CA GLN A 11 7.24 26.30 -41.86
C GLN A 11 7.40 26.35 -40.34
N CYS A 12 7.79 27.50 -39.78
CA CYS A 12 7.92 27.67 -38.32
C CYS A 12 6.55 27.58 -37.62
N VAL A 13 5.53 28.24 -38.18
CA VAL A 13 4.15 28.17 -37.67
C VAL A 13 3.58 26.75 -37.77
N GLN A 14 3.71 26.08 -38.93
CA GLN A 14 3.27 24.69 -39.10
C GLN A 14 3.95 23.73 -38.12
N ARG A 15 5.26 23.87 -37.89
CA ARG A 15 5.98 23.06 -36.90
C ARG A 15 5.49 23.33 -35.47
N ALA A 16 5.21 24.57 -35.13
CA ALA A 16 4.68 24.93 -33.82
C ALA A 16 3.28 24.34 -33.60
N GLU A 17 2.40 24.40 -34.60
CA GLU A 17 1.06 23.80 -34.58
C GLU A 17 1.13 22.27 -34.45
N GLN A 18 1.99 21.61 -35.24
CA GLN A 18 2.18 20.16 -35.15
C GLN A 18 2.72 19.75 -33.77
N ASN A 19 3.67 20.49 -33.22
CA ASN A 19 4.21 20.23 -31.88
C ASN A 19 3.14 20.43 -30.79
N ALA A 20 2.27 21.43 -30.94
CA ALA A 20 1.17 21.67 -30.02
C ALA A 20 0.14 20.53 -30.07
N ALA A 21 -0.21 20.05 -31.27
CA ALA A 21 -1.09 18.90 -31.47
C ALA A 21 -0.52 17.62 -30.86
N ASN A 22 0.74 17.30 -31.18
CA ASN A 22 1.43 16.13 -30.61
C ASN A 22 1.50 16.21 -29.07
N SER A 23 1.78 17.39 -28.52
CA SER A 23 1.82 17.58 -27.06
C SER A 23 0.45 17.41 -26.41
N ALA A 24 -0.63 17.84 -27.08
CA ALA A 24 -2.00 17.64 -26.60
C ALA A 24 -2.38 16.16 -26.58
N GLU A 25 -2.04 15.42 -27.64
CA GLU A 25 -2.28 13.97 -27.73
C GLU A 25 -1.55 13.20 -26.62
N LEU A 26 -0.26 13.51 -26.39
CA LEU A 26 0.52 12.90 -25.30
C LEU A 26 -0.11 13.16 -23.93
N ARG A 27 -0.61 14.37 -23.67
CA ARG A 27 -1.31 14.70 -22.41
C ARG A 27 -2.63 13.94 -22.28
N ALA A 28 -3.43 13.85 -23.34
CA ALA A 28 -4.68 13.12 -23.35
C ALA A 28 -4.46 11.63 -23.07
N ASN A 29 -3.44 11.02 -23.70
CA ASN A 29 -3.06 9.64 -23.42
C ASN A 29 -2.64 9.44 -21.96
N ALA A 30 -1.79 10.32 -21.42
CA ALA A 30 -1.37 10.25 -20.01
C ALA A 30 -2.57 10.36 -19.05
N GLN A 31 -3.54 11.23 -19.33
CA GLN A 31 -4.78 11.37 -18.56
C GLN A 31 -5.64 10.11 -18.60
N ASN A 32 -5.84 9.51 -19.78
CA ASN A 32 -6.62 8.29 -19.94
C ASN A 32 -5.99 7.11 -19.17
N ILE A 33 -4.67 6.94 -19.27
CA ILE A 33 -3.95 5.89 -18.53
C ILE A 33 -4.04 6.11 -17.02
N LEU A 34 -3.96 7.36 -16.55
CA LEU A 34 -4.16 7.65 -15.13
C LEU A 34 -5.57 7.33 -14.64
N ALA A 35 -6.59 7.67 -15.43
CA ALA A 35 -7.98 7.34 -15.09
C ALA A 35 -8.15 5.82 -14.97
N LEU A 36 -7.64 5.07 -15.93
CA LEU A 36 -7.62 3.61 -15.91
C LEU A 36 -6.90 3.09 -14.64
N ILE A 37 -5.68 3.57 -14.35
CA ILE A 37 -4.93 3.15 -13.16
C ILE A 37 -5.71 3.47 -11.86
N HIS A 38 -6.44 4.58 -11.83
CA HIS A 38 -7.25 4.95 -10.68
C HIS A 38 -8.48 4.04 -10.52
N ASP A 39 -9.14 3.69 -11.62
CA ASP A 39 -10.32 2.81 -11.63
C ASP A 39 -9.97 1.38 -11.20
N TYR A 40 -8.83 0.87 -11.67
CA TYR A 40 -8.33 -0.47 -11.31
C TYR A 40 -7.51 -0.47 -10.01
N ARG A 41 -7.39 0.68 -9.33
CA ARG A 41 -6.64 0.75 -8.08
C ARG A 41 -7.33 -0.09 -7.00
N PRO A 42 -6.59 -0.92 -6.24
CA PRO A 42 -7.14 -1.60 -5.10
C PRO A 42 -7.78 -0.62 -4.11
N LYS A 43 -9.04 -0.88 -3.73
CA LYS A 43 -9.82 -0.02 -2.81
C LYS A 43 -9.06 0.32 -1.52
N ASN A 44 -8.29 -0.65 -1.00
CA ASN A 44 -7.45 -0.48 0.18
C ASN A 44 -6.36 0.58 0.00
N THR A 45 -5.74 0.67 -1.18
CA THR A 45 -4.71 1.67 -1.48
C THR A 45 -5.32 3.06 -1.51
N SER A 46 -6.47 3.24 -2.17
CA SER A 46 -7.19 4.51 -2.22
C SER A 46 -7.61 4.97 -0.83
N SER A 47 -8.24 4.08 -0.05
CA SER A 47 -8.62 4.32 1.35
C SER A 47 -7.42 4.71 2.23
N THR A 48 -6.27 4.06 2.02
CA THR A 48 -5.07 4.31 2.82
C THR A 48 -4.36 5.61 2.45
N TYR A 49 -4.34 5.99 1.17
CA TYR A 49 -3.59 7.14 0.66
C TYR A 49 -4.36 8.45 0.81
N ALA A 50 -5.66 8.45 0.51
CA ALA A 50 -6.51 9.64 0.57
C ALA A 50 -6.38 10.46 1.88
N PRO A 51 -6.44 9.88 3.10
CA PRO A 51 -6.29 10.65 4.32
C PRO A 51 -4.90 11.27 4.46
N LYS A 52 -3.85 10.56 4.02
CA LYS A 52 -2.46 11.05 4.08
C LYS A 52 -2.22 12.20 3.12
N GLN A 53 -2.78 12.11 1.92
CA GLN A 53 -2.76 13.18 0.92
C GLN A 53 -3.52 14.41 1.42
N LYS A 54 -4.71 14.23 2.03
CA LYS A 54 -5.46 15.33 2.64
C LYS A 54 -4.68 16.03 3.76
N GLU A 55 -3.97 15.30 4.61
CA GLU A 55 -3.11 15.90 5.64
C GLU A 55 -2.00 16.77 5.03
N PHE A 56 -1.35 16.30 3.95
CA PHE A 56 -0.35 17.09 3.23
C PHE A 56 -0.95 18.35 2.59
N GLN A 57 -2.11 18.24 1.93
CA GLN A 57 -2.79 19.39 1.35
C GLN A 57 -3.20 20.41 2.41
N ALA A 58 -3.69 19.96 3.55
CA ALA A 58 -4.03 20.83 4.68
C ALA A 58 -2.79 21.55 5.23
N PHE A 59 -1.65 20.85 5.34
CA PHE A 59 -0.38 21.45 5.70
C PHE A 59 0.04 22.55 4.72
N CYS A 60 -0.02 22.29 3.41
CA CYS A 60 0.31 23.29 2.39
C CYS A 60 -0.61 24.52 2.44
N ARG A 61 -1.93 24.31 2.68
CA ARG A 61 -2.89 25.40 2.87
C ARG A 61 -2.58 26.25 4.09
N ARG A 62 -2.19 25.64 5.22
CA ARG A 62 -1.81 26.37 6.44
C ARG A 62 -0.52 27.18 6.25
N LYS A 63 0.46 26.65 5.52
CA LYS A 63 1.72 27.35 5.21
C LYS A 63 1.56 28.41 4.11
N GLN A 64 0.40 28.46 3.44
CA GLN A 64 0.06 29.42 2.38
C GLN A 64 1.11 29.47 1.24
N TYR A 65 1.59 28.31 0.79
CA TYR A 65 2.52 28.25 -0.33
C TYR A 65 1.88 28.80 -1.62
N HIS A 66 2.67 29.55 -2.41
CA HIS A 66 2.21 30.20 -3.64
C HIS A 66 1.71 29.21 -4.70
N ASP A 67 2.37 28.07 -4.82
CA ASP A 67 2.07 26.94 -5.70
C ASP A 67 1.12 25.92 -5.03
N GLY A 68 0.49 26.31 -3.91
CA GLY A 68 -0.51 25.52 -3.20
C GLY A 68 0.01 24.15 -2.75
N ASP A 69 -0.73 23.11 -3.09
CA ASP A 69 -0.42 21.71 -2.75
C ASP A 69 0.47 21.00 -3.78
N THR A 70 1.11 21.75 -4.68
CA THR A 70 2.15 21.20 -5.58
C THR A 70 3.24 20.51 -4.75
N VAL A 71 3.46 19.23 -5.02
CA VAL A 71 4.37 18.39 -4.25
C VAL A 71 5.80 18.67 -4.68
N THR A 72 6.64 19.08 -3.73
CA THR A 72 8.09 19.19 -3.90
C THR A 72 8.80 18.35 -2.85
N GLN A 73 10.09 18.05 -3.07
CA GLN A 73 10.90 17.33 -2.09
C GLN A 73 10.96 18.08 -0.75
N ASP A 74 11.18 19.39 -0.77
CA ASP A 74 11.34 20.20 0.44
C ASP A 74 10.04 20.29 1.25
N LYS A 75 8.90 20.48 0.57
CA LYS A 75 7.59 20.45 1.22
C LYS A 75 7.31 19.09 1.85
N LEU A 76 7.65 18.01 1.14
CA LEU A 76 7.48 16.66 1.67
C LEU A 76 8.35 16.45 2.92
N LEU A 77 9.64 16.80 2.86
CA LEU A 77 10.54 16.68 4.02
C LEU A 77 10.04 17.49 5.22
N LEU A 78 9.69 18.75 5.00
CA LEU A 78 9.20 19.63 6.07
C LEU A 78 7.91 19.08 6.69
N PHE A 79 6.97 18.63 5.86
CA PHE A 79 5.75 17.98 6.31
C PHE A 79 6.05 16.72 7.14
N LEU A 80 6.98 15.86 6.69
CA LEU A 80 7.33 14.65 7.42
C LEU A 80 7.96 14.96 8.78
N VAL A 81 8.75 16.02 8.89
CA VAL A 81 9.41 16.42 10.15
C VAL A 81 8.44 17.09 11.11
N GLU A 82 7.68 18.09 10.65
CA GLU A 82 6.80 18.91 11.50
C GLU A 82 5.51 18.17 11.88
N GLU A 83 4.86 17.49 10.94
CA GLU A 83 3.47 17.03 11.11
C GLU A 83 3.32 15.51 11.29
N VAL A 84 4.34 14.72 10.94
CA VAL A 84 4.22 13.26 10.86
C VAL A 84 5.16 12.53 11.83
N ALA A 85 6.47 12.72 11.73
CA ALA A 85 7.44 11.88 12.44
C ALA A 85 7.57 12.20 13.93
N ASN A 86 7.28 13.45 14.32
CA ASN A 86 7.48 13.95 15.68
C ASN A 86 6.18 14.13 16.47
N ARG A 87 5.01 13.97 15.84
CA ARG A 87 3.74 14.07 16.54
C ARG A 87 3.47 12.85 17.43
N PRO A 88 2.72 13.01 18.53
CA PRO A 88 2.19 11.89 19.29
C PRO A 88 1.18 11.09 18.46
N LEU A 89 0.96 9.82 18.83
CA LEU A 89 -0.07 9.01 18.20
C LEU A 89 -1.46 9.62 18.43
N LYS A 90 -2.22 9.80 17.33
CA LYS A 90 -3.59 10.32 17.36
C LYS A 90 -4.58 9.42 18.12
N ALA A 91 -4.27 8.13 18.25
CA ALA A 91 -5.07 7.15 18.98
C ALA A 91 -4.15 6.19 19.74
N LYS A 92 -4.65 5.60 20.83
CA LYS A 92 -3.92 4.55 21.54
C LYS A 92 -3.68 3.38 20.58
N SER A 93 -2.43 2.99 20.43
CA SER A 93 -2.10 1.75 19.74
C SER A 93 -2.40 0.58 20.69
N PRO A 94 -3.17 -0.44 20.27
CA PRO A 94 -3.37 -1.65 21.07
C PRO A 94 -2.07 -2.39 21.41
N LYS A 95 -1.00 -2.11 20.64
CA LYS A 95 0.34 -2.71 20.79
C LYS A 95 1.26 -1.96 21.76
N VAL A 96 0.80 -0.87 22.36
CA VAL A 96 1.60 -0.12 23.35
C VAL A 96 1.22 -0.64 24.72
N ASP A 97 2.20 -1.15 25.47
CA ASP A 97 1.99 -1.59 26.84
C ASP A 97 1.33 -0.49 27.67
N SER A 98 0.39 -0.89 28.52
CA SER A 98 -0.44 -0.01 29.35
C SER A 98 0.34 0.98 30.23
N GLY A 99 1.66 0.79 30.39
CA GLY A 99 2.56 1.66 31.16
C GLY A 99 3.28 2.76 30.37
N VAL A 100 3.20 2.80 29.03
CA VAL A 100 3.87 3.83 28.23
C VAL A 100 2.93 5.02 27.99
N LEU A 101 3.35 6.21 28.43
CA LEU A 101 2.62 7.46 28.19
C LEU A 101 2.42 7.69 26.68
N GLN A 102 1.16 7.78 26.26
CA GLN A 102 0.75 7.98 24.86
C GLN A 102 1.38 9.22 24.21
N GLU A 103 1.67 10.26 25.00
CA GLU A 103 2.35 11.50 24.56
C GLU A 103 3.79 11.27 24.09
N LYS A 104 4.44 10.19 24.55
CA LYS A 104 5.82 9.85 24.14
C LYS A 104 5.87 8.92 22.94
N THR A 105 4.76 8.26 22.59
CA THR A 105 4.73 7.32 21.47
C THR A 105 4.59 8.08 20.15
N ARG A 106 5.61 7.98 19.30
CA ARG A 106 5.65 8.56 17.96
C ARG A 106 5.30 7.52 16.89
N LEU A 107 4.95 8.01 15.70
CA LEU A 107 4.76 7.15 14.53
C LEU A 107 6.05 6.37 14.19
N ALA A 108 5.87 5.07 13.95
CA ALA A 108 6.94 4.21 13.46
C ALA A 108 7.37 4.62 12.05
N TRP A 109 8.63 4.39 11.70
CA TRP A 109 9.21 4.74 10.41
C TRP A 109 8.42 4.15 9.23
N ARG A 110 7.83 2.96 9.39
CA ARG A 110 6.98 2.32 8.39
C ARG A 110 5.74 3.16 8.06
N SER A 111 5.12 3.74 9.08
CA SER A 111 3.97 4.63 8.90
C SER A 111 4.38 5.93 8.20
N VAL A 112 5.54 6.50 8.56
CA VAL A 112 6.11 7.67 7.88
C VAL A 112 6.41 7.38 6.41
N ARG A 113 6.98 6.21 6.10
CA ARG A 113 7.15 5.71 4.72
C ARG A 113 5.83 5.57 3.98
N GLY A 114 4.75 5.22 4.68
CA GLY A 114 3.38 5.23 4.13
C GLY A 114 2.94 6.62 3.67
N TYR A 115 3.23 7.68 4.44
CA TYR A 115 2.99 9.07 4.03
C TYR A 115 3.84 9.44 2.81
N THR A 116 5.13 9.09 2.82
CA THR A 116 6.02 9.32 1.67
C THR A 116 5.43 8.71 0.40
N THR A 117 4.96 7.46 0.47
CA THR A 117 4.37 6.76 -0.68
C THR A 117 3.08 7.42 -1.15
N ALA A 118 2.19 7.79 -0.23
CA ALA A 118 0.93 8.46 -0.57
C ALA A 118 1.12 9.85 -1.20
N VAL A 119 2.09 10.63 -0.71
CA VAL A 119 2.40 11.96 -1.28
C VAL A 119 3.17 11.84 -2.60
N THR A 120 4.02 10.82 -2.75
CA THR A 120 4.65 10.50 -4.05
C THR A 120 3.60 10.10 -5.09
N ASP A 121 2.55 9.40 -4.68
CA ASP A 121 1.42 9.06 -5.53
C ASP A 121 0.67 10.32 -6.00
N LEU A 122 0.40 11.26 -5.09
CA LEU A 122 -0.16 12.56 -5.44
C LEU A 122 0.73 13.31 -6.45
N TYR A 123 2.05 13.33 -6.24
CA TYR A 123 3.01 13.90 -7.19
C TYR A 123 2.88 13.27 -8.59
N ARG A 124 2.75 11.95 -8.69
CA ARG A 124 2.62 11.27 -10.00
C ARG A 124 1.37 11.74 -10.74
N THR A 125 0.26 11.89 -10.04
CA THR A 125 -0.97 12.45 -10.62
C THR A 125 -0.75 13.90 -11.07
N GLN A 126 -0.13 14.75 -10.24
CA GLN A 126 0.17 16.13 -10.62
C GLN A 126 1.11 16.21 -11.83
N LYS A 127 2.10 15.31 -11.92
CA LYS A 127 3.10 15.26 -13.00
C LYS A 127 2.46 14.87 -14.33
N ALA A 128 1.64 13.83 -14.35
CA ALA A 128 0.98 13.37 -15.57
C ALA A 128 -0.15 14.31 -16.03
N LEU A 129 -0.74 15.10 -15.12
CA LEU A 129 -1.62 16.22 -15.48
C LEU A 129 -0.87 17.48 -15.95
N GLY A 130 0.47 17.47 -15.94
CA GLY A 130 1.29 18.62 -16.33
C GLY A 130 1.26 19.78 -15.33
N MET A 131 0.72 19.60 -14.13
CA MET A 131 0.63 20.62 -13.09
C MET A 131 1.94 20.80 -12.32
N ASN A 132 2.78 19.77 -12.28
CA ASN A 132 4.01 19.77 -11.50
C ASN A 132 5.25 19.57 -12.38
N THR A 133 6.14 20.56 -12.45
CA THR A 133 7.38 20.51 -13.23
C THR A 133 8.59 20.05 -12.42
N HIS A 134 8.47 19.95 -11.09
CA HIS A 134 9.55 19.54 -10.19
C HIS A 134 9.98 18.08 -10.42
N PRO A 135 11.21 17.72 -9.99
CA PRO A 135 11.65 16.34 -9.99
C PRO A 135 10.91 15.52 -8.92
N SER A 136 11.18 14.21 -8.90
CA SER A 136 10.51 13.29 -7.98
C SER A 136 10.77 13.73 -6.52
N PRO A 137 9.73 13.84 -5.67
CA PRO A 137 9.91 14.27 -4.29
C PRO A 137 10.63 13.21 -3.43
N ARG A 138 10.84 12.00 -3.96
CA ARG A 138 11.46 10.87 -3.27
C ARG A 138 12.91 10.64 -3.70
N GLU A 139 13.66 11.72 -3.77
CA GLU A 139 15.11 11.76 -3.96
C GLU A 139 15.87 11.38 -2.67
N ASP A 140 17.21 11.49 -2.72
CA ASP A 140 18.10 10.91 -1.71
C ASP A 140 17.88 11.44 -0.30
N SER A 141 17.57 12.72 -0.13
CA SER A 141 17.34 13.30 1.22
C SER A 141 16.14 12.66 1.93
N VAL A 142 15.06 12.36 1.22
CA VAL A 142 13.89 11.66 1.81
C VAL A 142 14.26 10.23 2.17
N ARG A 143 15.07 9.56 1.35
CA ARG A 143 15.53 8.20 1.64
C ARG A 143 16.44 8.15 2.86
N GLU A 144 17.38 9.09 2.96
CA GLU A 144 18.28 9.20 4.12
C GLU A 144 17.52 9.55 5.40
N TYR A 145 16.53 10.44 5.33
CA TYR A 145 15.67 10.72 6.47
C TYR A 145 14.88 9.48 6.93
N LEU A 146 14.30 8.70 6.00
CA LEU A 146 13.63 7.45 6.34
C LEU A 146 14.59 6.41 6.95
N ARG A 147 15.85 6.34 6.48
CA ARG A 147 16.89 5.49 7.08
C ARG A 147 17.25 5.95 8.50
N ALA A 148 17.33 7.26 8.74
CA ALA A 148 17.56 7.80 10.07
C ALA A 148 16.42 7.43 11.04
N LEU A 149 15.16 7.53 10.61
CA LEU A 149 14.00 7.11 11.39
C LEU A 149 14.00 5.60 11.66
N GLN A 150 14.39 4.79 10.67
CA GLN A 150 14.54 3.34 10.84
C GLN A 150 15.60 3.00 11.90
N ARG A 151 16.75 3.68 11.89
CA ARG A 151 17.81 3.51 12.90
C ARG A 151 17.32 3.92 14.29
N ARG A 152 16.62 5.06 14.40
CA ARG A 152 15.99 5.53 15.65
C ARG A 152 15.06 4.48 16.24
N ASP A 153 14.13 3.96 15.44
CA ASP A 153 13.17 2.96 15.90
C ASP A 153 13.87 1.66 16.32
N THR A 154 14.84 1.20 15.52
CA THR A 154 15.64 0.00 15.84
C THR A 154 16.42 0.17 17.14
N GLN A 155 16.96 1.35 17.40
CA GLN A 155 17.69 1.64 18.63
C GLN A 155 16.76 1.62 19.85
N ARG A 156 15.59 2.25 19.74
CA ARG A 156 14.56 2.21 20.79
C ARG A 156 14.14 0.76 21.09
N ASP A 157 13.87 -0.02 20.05
CA ASP A 157 13.41 -1.41 20.21
C ASP A 157 14.50 -2.28 20.88
N LYS A 158 15.79 -1.99 20.66
CA LYS A 158 16.91 -2.62 21.39
C LYS A 158 16.94 -2.21 22.86
N GLU A 159 16.81 -0.91 23.16
CA GLU A 159 16.82 -0.37 24.52
C GLU A 159 15.65 -0.87 25.36
N SER A 160 14.49 -1.09 24.73
CA SER A 160 13.30 -1.63 25.38
C SER A 160 13.27 -3.16 25.41
N TYR A 161 14.34 -3.85 24.98
CA TYR A 161 14.39 -5.31 24.86
C TYR A 161 13.15 -5.90 24.15
N ALA A 162 12.68 -5.23 23.10
CA ALA A 162 11.48 -5.65 22.40
C ALA A 162 11.67 -7.06 21.83
N ASP A 163 10.74 -7.96 22.13
CA ASP A 163 10.73 -9.29 21.54
C ASP A 163 10.51 -9.18 20.02
N LYS A 164 11.49 -9.67 19.26
CA LYS A 164 11.47 -9.67 17.80
C LYS A 164 10.66 -10.83 17.21
N GLY A 165 10.34 -11.85 18.02
CA GLY A 165 9.54 -13.01 17.65
C GLY A 165 8.04 -12.78 17.75
N ARG A 166 7.61 -11.84 18.60
CA ARG A 166 6.20 -11.44 18.76
C ARG A 166 5.59 -10.94 17.44
N ASP A 167 4.37 -11.40 17.14
CA ASP A 167 3.63 -11.13 15.89
C ASP A 167 4.37 -11.59 14.60
N THR A 168 5.30 -12.55 14.68
CA THR A 168 5.98 -13.14 13.50
C THR A 168 5.45 -14.53 13.16
N LEU A 169 5.97 -15.17 12.10
CA LEU A 169 5.61 -16.56 11.76
C LEU A 169 5.94 -17.56 12.88
N LEU A 170 6.91 -17.21 13.74
CA LEU A 170 7.27 -18.02 14.91
C LEU A 170 6.27 -17.84 16.07
N ASP A 171 5.38 -16.85 15.99
CA ASP A 171 4.23 -16.63 16.87
C ASP A 171 2.97 -17.27 16.24
N GLY A 172 3.16 -18.51 15.78
CA GLY A 172 2.12 -19.35 15.17
C GLY A 172 1.46 -20.28 16.19
N TYR A 173 0.43 -20.98 15.76
CA TYR A 173 -0.17 -22.07 16.55
C TYR A 173 0.71 -23.32 16.50
N SER A 174 0.71 -24.10 17.58
CA SER A 174 1.22 -25.48 17.54
C SER A 174 0.29 -26.39 16.73
N GLU A 175 0.73 -27.61 16.41
CA GLU A 175 -0.10 -28.61 15.72
C GLU A 175 -1.34 -28.97 16.55
N GLU A 176 -1.17 -29.10 17.87
CA GLU A 176 -2.27 -29.38 18.80
C GLU A 176 -3.26 -28.21 18.89
N GLU A 177 -2.75 -26.97 18.87
CA GLU A 177 -3.59 -25.77 18.85
C GLU A 177 -4.36 -25.65 17.54
N PHE A 178 -3.73 -25.97 16.41
CA PHE A 178 -4.36 -26.02 15.10
C PHE A 178 -5.51 -27.03 15.06
N GLU A 179 -5.24 -28.26 15.48
CA GLU A 179 -6.23 -29.34 15.51
C GLU A 179 -7.42 -28.94 16.39
N ARG A 180 -7.14 -28.36 17.56
CA ARG A 180 -8.18 -27.86 18.48
C ARG A 180 -9.07 -26.80 17.82
N ILE A 181 -8.49 -25.85 17.10
CA ILE A 181 -9.25 -24.81 16.38
C ILE A 181 -10.11 -25.45 15.29
N CYS A 182 -9.56 -26.37 14.49
CA CYS A 182 -10.29 -27.06 13.44
C CYS A 182 -11.49 -27.86 13.99
N ARG A 183 -11.27 -28.61 15.07
CA ARG A 183 -12.31 -29.41 15.74
C ARG A 183 -13.43 -28.53 16.29
N GLU A 184 -13.08 -27.41 16.91
CA GLU A 184 -14.05 -26.47 17.47
C GLU A 184 -14.90 -25.81 16.38
N LEU A 185 -14.29 -25.36 15.28
CA LEU A 185 -15.02 -24.78 14.15
C LEU A 185 -15.96 -25.80 13.50
N TRP A 186 -15.53 -27.05 13.36
CA TRP A 186 -16.35 -28.14 12.82
C TRP A 186 -17.56 -28.44 13.74
N ALA A 187 -17.32 -28.61 15.04
CA ALA A 187 -18.37 -28.89 16.02
C ALA A 187 -19.41 -27.77 16.10
N ARG A 188 -18.97 -26.51 16.07
CA ARG A 188 -19.86 -25.34 16.05
C ARG A 188 -20.66 -25.22 14.76
N GLY A 189 -20.10 -25.65 13.63
CA GLY A 189 -20.83 -25.76 12.38
C GLY A 189 -22.06 -26.65 12.51
N GLY A 190 -21.91 -27.85 13.09
CA GLY A 190 -23.04 -28.78 13.27
C GLY A 190 -24.11 -28.32 14.28
N ALA A 191 -23.77 -27.42 15.20
CA ALA A 191 -24.66 -26.96 16.27
C ALA A 191 -25.25 -25.55 16.06
N SER A 192 -24.82 -24.83 15.01
CA SER A 192 -25.23 -23.43 14.79
C SER A 192 -26.38 -23.32 13.78
N ALA A 193 -27.22 -22.31 13.95
CA ALA A 193 -28.23 -21.92 12.96
C ALA A 193 -27.63 -21.35 11.65
N SER A 194 -26.32 -21.03 11.64
CA SER A 194 -25.59 -20.61 10.44
C SER A 194 -24.26 -21.38 10.31
N PRO A 195 -24.32 -22.65 9.88
CA PRO A 195 -23.14 -23.52 9.73
C PRO A 195 -22.11 -22.97 8.74
N GLU A 196 -22.56 -22.18 7.76
CA GLU A 196 -21.77 -21.70 6.63
C GLU A 196 -20.62 -20.79 7.08
N HIS A 197 -20.82 -19.96 8.10
CA HIS A 197 -19.78 -19.06 8.62
C HIS A 197 -18.62 -19.83 9.24
N HIS A 198 -18.93 -20.90 9.97
CA HIS A 198 -17.94 -21.76 10.62
C HIS A 198 -17.19 -22.60 9.58
N PHE A 199 -17.93 -23.18 8.62
CA PHE A 199 -17.33 -23.92 7.53
C PHE A 199 -16.42 -23.04 6.66
N ARG A 200 -16.87 -21.83 6.29
CA ARG A 200 -16.06 -20.85 5.54
C ARG A 200 -14.76 -20.51 6.28
N THR A 201 -14.85 -20.29 7.60
CA THR A 201 -13.68 -19.96 8.43
C THR A 201 -12.72 -21.14 8.52
N LEU A 202 -13.26 -22.37 8.64
CA LEU A 202 -12.45 -23.59 8.65
C LEU A 202 -11.74 -23.79 7.31
N VAL A 203 -12.43 -23.62 6.19
CA VAL A 203 -11.83 -23.73 4.85
C VAL A 203 -10.74 -22.68 4.66
N ASP A 204 -10.97 -21.41 5.04
CA ASP A 204 -9.94 -20.36 4.94
C ASP A 204 -8.70 -20.67 5.80
N LEU A 205 -8.91 -21.22 7.01
CA LEU A 205 -7.83 -21.67 7.90
C LEU A 205 -7.03 -22.82 7.28
N LEU A 206 -7.71 -23.83 6.73
CA LEU A 206 -7.08 -24.99 6.09
C LEU A 206 -6.31 -24.59 4.83
N LEU A 207 -6.90 -23.77 3.95
CA LEU A 207 -6.22 -23.23 2.78
C LEU A 207 -4.99 -22.40 3.19
N GLY A 208 -5.11 -21.62 4.27
CA GLY A 208 -4.00 -20.87 4.83
C GLY A 208 -2.86 -21.73 5.35
N HIS A 209 -3.19 -22.82 6.03
CA HIS A 209 -2.20 -23.72 6.60
C HIS A 209 -1.51 -24.58 5.55
N TYR A 210 -2.27 -25.25 4.68
CA TYR A 210 -1.73 -26.23 3.73
C TYR A 210 -1.22 -25.62 2.43
N MET A 211 -1.85 -24.56 1.92
CA MET A 211 -1.38 -23.89 0.71
C MET A 211 -0.39 -22.76 1.00
N LEU A 212 -0.21 -22.39 2.27
CA LEU A 212 0.59 -21.23 2.70
C LEU A 212 0.21 -19.93 1.98
N ALA A 213 -1.05 -19.84 1.53
CA ALA A 213 -1.56 -18.72 0.77
C ALA A 213 -1.91 -17.55 1.69
N ARG A 214 -1.57 -16.33 1.27
CA ARG A 214 -1.95 -15.11 2.02
C ARG A 214 -3.45 -14.89 1.91
N GLY A 215 -4.05 -14.27 2.92
CA GLY A 215 -5.50 -14.03 2.93
C GLY A 215 -6.03 -13.28 1.69
N GLY A 216 -5.22 -12.40 1.10
CA GLY A 216 -5.57 -11.73 -0.16
C GLY A 216 -5.72 -12.68 -1.34
N ASP A 217 -4.80 -13.65 -1.47
CA ASP A 217 -4.81 -14.65 -2.54
C ASP A 217 -5.97 -15.64 -2.33
N ARG A 218 -6.21 -16.06 -1.09
CA ARG A 218 -7.33 -16.95 -0.73
C ARG A 218 -8.70 -16.31 -0.98
N CYS A 219 -8.85 -15.02 -0.68
CA CYS A 219 -10.10 -14.29 -0.90
C CYS A 219 -10.37 -13.97 -2.37
N ALA A 220 -9.33 -13.95 -3.21
CA ALA A 220 -9.43 -13.71 -4.63
C ALA A 220 -9.61 -15.00 -5.45
N ALA A 221 -9.33 -16.16 -4.86
CA ALA A 221 -9.47 -17.45 -5.52
C ALA A 221 -10.93 -17.72 -5.91
N GLU A 222 -11.16 -17.97 -7.19
CA GLU A 222 -12.43 -18.39 -7.72
C GLU A 222 -12.51 -19.92 -7.79
N LEU A 223 -13.72 -20.47 -7.80
CA LEU A 223 -13.88 -21.92 -8.00
C LEU A 223 -13.31 -22.39 -9.34
N SER A 224 -13.28 -21.51 -10.35
CA SER A 224 -12.65 -21.77 -11.65
C SER A 224 -11.12 -21.88 -11.60
N ASP A 225 -10.49 -21.41 -10.53
CA ASP A 225 -9.05 -21.54 -10.33
C ASP A 225 -8.67 -22.91 -9.75
N LEU A 226 -9.65 -23.67 -9.25
CA LEU A 226 -9.46 -25.01 -8.67
C LEU A 226 -9.64 -26.08 -9.74
N PHE A 227 -8.64 -26.92 -9.91
CA PHE A 227 -8.68 -28.07 -10.80
C PHE A 227 -8.43 -29.37 -10.02
N THR A 228 -9.13 -30.42 -10.42
CA THR A 228 -8.90 -31.77 -9.91
C THR A 228 -7.75 -32.39 -10.68
N PHE A 229 -6.76 -32.91 -9.96
CA PHE A 229 -5.69 -33.72 -10.54
C PHE A 229 -5.75 -35.11 -9.93
N GLU A 230 -5.89 -36.13 -10.77
CA GLU A 230 -5.86 -37.52 -10.33
C GLU A 230 -4.41 -38.01 -10.30
N PHE A 231 -3.90 -38.30 -9.11
CA PHE A 231 -2.59 -38.94 -8.95
C PHE A 231 -2.74 -40.45 -9.07
N THR A 232 -1.96 -41.09 -9.96
CA THR A 232 -1.93 -42.55 -10.08
C THR A 232 -1.41 -43.17 -8.79
N GLY A 233 -2.29 -43.88 -8.07
CA GLY A 233 -1.95 -44.54 -6.80
C GLY A 233 -2.43 -43.82 -5.54
N GLU A 234 -3.03 -42.64 -5.66
CA GLU A 234 -3.70 -41.95 -4.53
C GLU A 234 -5.21 -41.99 -4.72
N GLY A 235 -5.94 -42.40 -3.68
CA GLY A 235 -7.40 -42.54 -3.70
C GLY A 235 -7.89 -43.46 -2.57
N PRO A 236 -9.21 -43.56 -2.35
CA PRO A 236 -9.76 -44.45 -1.34
C PRO A 236 -9.34 -45.89 -1.65
N THR A 237 -8.45 -46.45 -0.84
CA THR A 237 -8.05 -47.85 -0.96
C THR A 237 -9.25 -48.70 -0.55
N ARG A 238 -9.62 -49.70 -1.34
CA ARG A 238 -10.69 -50.64 -0.94
C ARG A 238 -10.30 -51.27 0.40
N CYS A 239 -11.13 -51.07 1.41
CA CYS A 239 -11.02 -51.81 2.65
C CYS A 239 -11.20 -53.29 2.31
N MET A 240 -10.13 -54.08 2.38
CA MET A 240 -10.20 -55.52 2.24
C MET A 240 -10.64 -56.08 3.59
N PRO A 241 -11.82 -56.69 3.71
CA PRO A 241 -12.20 -57.36 4.96
C PRO A 241 -11.23 -58.53 5.18
N LEU A 242 -10.63 -58.58 6.37
CA LEU A 242 -9.84 -59.71 6.86
C LEU A 242 -10.74 -60.94 7.09
#